data_AF-A0A5Q4DYB5-F1
#
_entry.id   AF-A0A5Q4DYB5-F1
#
_cell.length_a   1.000
_cell.length_b   1.000
_cell.length_c   1.000
_cell.angle_alpha   90.00
_cell.angle_beta   90.00
_cell.angle_gamma   90.00
#
_symmetry.space_group_name_H-M   'P 1'
#
loop_
_entity.id
_entity.type
_entity.pdbx_description
1 polymer ?
#
loop_
_entity_poly.entity_id
_entity_poly.type
_entity_poly.pdbx_seq_one_letter_code
_entity_poly.pdbx_strand_id
1 'polypeptide(L)'
;MTVFVGKDSAGTRKTLSAGGKTVAYYSIPAAEAAGLGTFSKLPAALKVVLENMLRFEDGNTVTLDDIKAFSDWAANGGKNPREIAYRPARVLMQDFTGVPAVVDLAAMRDGIKALGGDAQKINPLNPVDLVIDHSVMIDEFGNPRAFQMNVDREYERNMERYTFLKWGQGAFNNFRVVPPGTGICHQVNLEYLSQTVWTDEDQNGETVAYPDTLVGTDSHTTMVNGLAVLGWGVGGIEAEAAMLGQPVSMLIPEVVGFKLTGAMLEGTTATDLVLKVVQMLRAHGVVGK
;
A
#
# COMPACT_ATOMS: atom_id res chain seq x y z
N MET A 1 -5.54 6.47 -14.19
CA MET A 1 -4.59 5.40 -14.56
C MET A 1 -5.44 4.21 -14.99
N THR A 2 -4.93 3.28 -15.80
CA THR A 2 -5.71 2.09 -16.12
C THR A 2 -5.46 1.00 -15.08
N VAL A 3 -6.47 0.64 -14.30
CA VAL A 3 -6.39 -0.53 -13.40
C VAL A 3 -6.68 -1.79 -14.20
N PHE A 4 -5.72 -2.71 -14.28
CA PHE A 4 -5.93 -3.98 -14.99
C PHE A 4 -6.60 -4.98 -14.05
N VAL A 5 -7.88 -5.27 -14.28
CA VAL A 5 -8.66 -6.23 -13.49
C VAL A 5 -8.69 -7.62 -14.14
N GLY A 6 -9.03 -8.63 -13.35
CA GLY A 6 -9.11 -10.03 -13.75
C GLY A 6 -10.29 -10.40 -14.65
N LYS A 7 -10.57 -11.69 -14.77
CA LYS A 7 -11.62 -12.29 -15.61
C LYS A 7 -13.00 -12.27 -14.95
N ASP A 8 -13.07 -12.22 -13.63
CA ASP A 8 -14.30 -12.31 -12.84
C ASP A 8 -15.15 -13.54 -13.20
N SER A 9 -14.54 -14.74 -13.22
CA SER A 9 -15.23 -15.95 -13.71
C SER A 9 -16.47 -16.33 -12.90
N ALA A 10 -16.59 -15.82 -11.67
CA ALA A 10 -17.71 -16.04 -10.76
C ALA A 10 -18.77 -14.92 -10.78
N GLY A 11 -18.63 -13.90 -11.62
CA GLY A 11 -19.63 -12.84 -11.79
C GLY A 11 -19.83 -11.98 -10.53
N THR A 12 -18.73 -11.70 -9.83
CA THR A 12 -18.69 -10.96 -8.56
C THR A 12 -18.63 -9.45 -8.77
N ARG A 13 -18.26 -8.98 -9.97
CA ARG A 13 -18.37 -7.58 -10.37
C ARG A 13 -19.82 -7.13 -10.33
N LYS A 14 -20.05 -6.02 -9.62
CA LYS A 14 -21.34 -5.34 -9.51
C LYS A 14 -21.15 -3.87 -9.77
N THR A 15 -22.27 -3.18 -9.97
CA THR A 15 -22.31 -1.76 -10.26
C THR A 15 -23.03 -1.03 -9.14
N LEU A 16 -22.46 0.08 -8.70
CA LEU A 16 -23.06 1.01 -7.74
C LEU A 16 -23.30 2.34 -8.46
N SER A 17 -24.56 2.79 -8.48
CA SER A 17 -24.92 4.11 -8.97
C SER A 17 -25.29 5.02 -7.78
N ALA A 18 -24.54 6.10 -7.60
CA ALA A 18 -24.74 7.07 -6.52
C ALA A 18 -24.33 8.47 -6.99
N GLY A 19 -25.13 9.49 -6.64
CA GLY A 19 -24.82 10.89 -6.97
C GLY A 19 -24.65 11.17 -8.48
N GLY A 20 -25.37 10.44 -9.34
CA GLY A 20 -25.25 10.58 -10.80
C GLY A 20 -23.99 9.95 -11.41
N LYS A 21 -23.18 9.26 -10.60
CA LYS A 21 -22.01 8.50 -11.05
C LYS A 21 -22.30 7.01 -10.93
N THR A 22 -21.65 6.24 -11.78
CA THR A 22 -21.73 4.78 -11.80
C THR A 22 -20.32 4.23 -11.70
N VAL A 23 -20.08 3.34 -10.75
CA VAL A 23 -18.80 2.67 -10.54
C VAL A 23 -19.00 1.16 -10.44
N ALA A 24 -18.09 0.40 -11.02
CA ALA A 24 -18.00 -1.04 -10.80
C ALA A 24 -17.21 -1.34 -9.52
N TYR A 25 -17.51 -2.46 -8.86
CA TYR A 25 -16.77 -2.95 -7.69
C TYR A 25 -16.92 -4.47 -7.57
N TYR A 26 -16.02 -5.11 -6.83
CA TYR A 26 -16.03 -6.57 -6.64
C TYR A 26 -16.72 -6.92 -5.31
N SER A 27 -17.87 -7.58 -5.41
CA SER A 27 -18.80 -7.76 -4.29
C SER A 27 -18.58 -9.07 -3.55
N ILE A 28 -18.19 -8.98 -2.27
CA ILE A 28 -18.10 -10.15 -1.38
C ILE A 28 -19.45 -10.88 -1.24
N PRO A 29 -20.60 -10.20 -1.04
CA PRO A 29 -21.90 -10.88 -1.07
C PRO A 29 -22.20 -11.61 -2.40
N ALA A 30 -21.75 -11.08 -3.53
CA ALA A 30 -21.90 -11.77 -4.81
C ALA A 30 -21.02 -13.01 -4.89
N ALA A 31 -19.82 -12.98 -4.31
CA ALA A 31 -18.95 -14.15 -4.16
C ALA A 31 -19.59 -15.24 -3.28
N GLU A 32 -20.26 -14.86 -2.17
CA GLU A 32 -21.03 -15.81 -1.34
C GLU A 32 -22.19 -16.42 -2.14
N ALA A 33 -22.96 -15.59 -2.87
CA ALA A 33 -24.07 -16.05 -3.70
C ALA A 33 -23.63 -16.97 -4.86
N ALA A 34 -22.41 -16.77 -5.37
CA ALA A 34 -21.78 -17.64 -6.37
C ALA A 34 -21.23 -18.96 -5.77
N GLY A 35 -21.37 -19.18 -4.46
CA GLY A 35 -20.93 -20.41 -3.79
C GLY A 35 -19.43 -20.49 -3.54
N LEU A 36 -18.72 -19.35 -3.51
CA LEU A 36 -17.28 -19.31 -3.22
C LEU A 36 -16.94 -19.45 -1.73
N GLY A 37 -17.94 -19.45 -0.85
CA GLY A 37 -17.75 -19.70 0.59
C GLY A 37 -18.60 -18.77 1.45
N THR A 38 -18.34 -18.80 2.76
CA THR A 38 -18.96 -17.91 3.74
C THR A 38 -17.91 -16.96 4.31
N PHE A 39 -18.09 -15.67 4.09
CA PHE A 39 -17.13 -14.61 4.42
C PHE A 39 -17.63 -13.67 5.54
N SER A 40 -18.86 -13.89 6.02
CA SER A 40 -19.47 -13.10 7.11
C SER A 40 -18.60 -12.96 8.38
N LYS A 41 -17.83 -14.01 8.73
CA LYS A 41 -16.96 -14.05 9.91
C LYS A 41 -15.54 -13.50 9.67
N LEU A 42 -15.20 -13.08 8.46
CA LEU A 42 -13.88 -12.52 8.19
C LEU A 42 -13.69 -11.18 8.92
N PRO A 43 -12.51 -10.95 9.54
CA PRO A 43 -12.10 -9.63 9.98
C PRO A 43 -12.09 -8.63 8.82
N ALA A 44 -12.32 -7.35 9.12
CA ALA A 44 -12.35 -6.29 8.09
C ALA A 44 -11.07 -6.25 7.24
N ALA A 45 -9.89 -6.42 7.86
CA ALA A 45 -8.61 -6.48 7.15
C ALA A 45 -8.59 -7.58 6.07
N LEU A 46 -9.10 -8.78 6.38
CA LEU A 46 -9.15 -9.87 5.40
C LEU A 46 -10.22 -9.67 4.33
N LYS A 47 -11.27 -8.89 4.59
CA LYS A 47 -12.24 -8.50 3.56
C LYS A 47 -11.60 -7.59 2.50
N VAL A 48 -10.66 -6.73 2.90
CA VAL A 48 -9.88 -5.90 1.96
C VAL A 48 -9.00 -6.78 1.06
N VAL A 49 -8.32 -7.77 1.65
CA VAL A 49 -7.51 -8.72 0.86
C VAL A 49 -8.40 -9.62 -0.01
N LEU A 50 -9.57 -10.03 0.47
CA LEU A 50 -10.52 -10.82 -0.31
C LEU A 50 -11.05 -10.03 -1.53
N GLU A 51 -11.37 -8.74 -1.37
CA GLU A 51 -11.72 -7.87 -2.51
C GLU A 51 -10.60 -7.87 -3.55
N ASN A 52 -9.34 -7.77 -3.10
CA ASN A 52 -8.18 -7.81 -3.98
C ASN A 52 -8.15 -9.11 -4.79
N MET A 53 -8.38 -10.26 -4.14
CA MET A 53 -8.42 -11.55 -4.83
C MET A 53 -9.56 -11.62 -5.85
N LEU A 54 -10.75 -11.13 -5.49
CA LEU A 54 -11.90 -11.09 -6.40
C LEU A 54 -11.60 -10.22 -7.64
N ARG A 55 -10.99 -9.05 -7.42
CA ARG A 55 -10.67 -8.10 -8.48
C ARG A 55 -9.58 -8.59 -9.44
N PHE A 56 -8.64 -9.40 -8.95
CA PHE A 56 -7.50 -9.88 -9.74
C PHE A 56 -7.59 -11.37 -10.14
N GLU A 57 -8.71 -12.04 -9.91
CA GLU A 57 -8.93 -13.43 -10.33
C GLU A 57 -8.69 -13.58 -11.84
N ASP A 58 -7.66 -14.34 -12.22
CA ASP A 58 -7.23 -14.52 -13.62
C ASP A 58 -7.06 -16.00 -14.00
N GLY A 59 -7.22 -16.91 -13.03
CA GLY A 59 -7.01 -18.35 -13.17
C GLY A 59 -5.54 -18.77 -13.25
N ASN A 60 -4.60 -17.87 -12.98
CA ASN A 60 -3.16 -18.13 -13.01
C ASN A 60 -2.48 -17.64 -11.72
N THR A 61 -2.44 -16.32 -11.52
CA THR A 61 -1.86 -15.72 -10.31
C THR A 61 -2.85 -15.69 -9.16
N VAL A 62 -4.14 -15.50 -9.47
CA VAL A 62 -5.22 -15.60 -8.49
C VAL A 62 -6.31 -16.50 -9.06
N THR A 63 -6.63 -17.55 -8.32
CA THR A 63 -7.59 -18.58 -8.68
C THR A 63 -8.83 -18.52 -7.78
N LEU A 64 -9.93 -19.16 -8.21
CA LEU A 64 -11.11 -19.33 -7.36
C LEU A 64 -10.81 -20.10 -6.06
N ASP A 65 -9.79 -20.96 -6.06
CA ASP A 65 -9.38 -21.68 -4.85
C ASP A 65 -8.69 -20.76 -3.84
N ASP A 66 -7.97 -19.73 -4.29
CA ASP A 66 -7.40 -18.70 -3.41
C ASP A 66 -8.50 -17.90 -2.73
N ILE A 67 -9.59 -17.62 -3.45
CA ILE A 67 -10.77 -16.92 -2.90
C ILE A 67 -11.49 -17.82 -1.87
N LYS A 68 -11.73 -19.09 -2.19
CA LYS A 68 -12.34 -20.07 -1.28
C LYS A 68 -11.53 -20.28 0.00
N ALA A 69 -10.21 -20.18 -0.10
CA ALA A 69 -9.31 -20.36 1.04
C ALA A 69 -9.58 -19.37 2.20
N PHE A 70 -10.21 -18.21 1.95
CA PHE A 70 -10.65 -17.29 3.01
C PHE A 70 -11.82 -17.85 3.81
N SER A 71 -12.74 -18.57 3.16
CA SER A 71 -13.84 -19.27 3.84
C SER A 71 -13.26 -20.41 4.69
N ASP A 72 -12.30 -21.16 4.16
CA ASP A 72 -11.63 -22.23 4.88
C ASP A 72 -10.82 -21.69 6.08
N TRP A 73 -10.15 -20.55 5.92
CA TRP A 73 -9.47 -19.85 7.00
C TRP A 73 -10.44 -19.55 8.15
N ALA A 74 -11.66 -19.08 7.85
CA ALA A 74 -12.67 -18.78 8.85
C ALA A 74 -13.21 -20.06 9.53
N ALA A 75 -13.41 -21.14 8.75
CA ALA A 75 -13.85 -22.43 9.27
C ALA A 75 -12.81 -23.09 10.19
N ASN A 76 -11.52 -22.89 9.88
CA ASN A 76 -10.39 -23.45 10.64
C ASN A 76 -9.92 -22.56 11.80
N GLY A 77 -10.75 -21.62 12.25
CA GLY A 77 -10.44 -20.78 13.41
C GLY A 77 -9.29 -19.80 13.18
N GLY A 78 -9.15 -19.31 11.95
CA GLY A 78 -8.14 -18.33 11.57
C GLY A 78 -6.81 -18.92 11.11
N LYS A 79 -6.76 -20.23 10.82
CA LYS A 79 -5.55 -20.95 10.41
C LYS A 79 -5.69 -21.48 9.00
N ASN A 80 -4.85 -21.02 8.09
CA ASN A 80 -4.74 -21.60 6.75
C ASN A 80 -3.35 -21.27 6.16
N PRO A 81 -2.50 -22.27 5.83
CA PRO A 81 -1.19 -22.00 5.22
C PRO A 81 -1.30 -21.67 3.71
N ARG A 82 -2.47 -21.25 3.21
CA ARG A 82 -2.63 -20.86 1.81
C ARG A 82 -1.81 -19.59 1.55
N GLU A 83 -0.93 -19.70 0.58
CA GLU A 83 -0.22 -18.57 0.00
C GLU A 83 -1.09 -17.93 -1.09
N ILE A 84 -1.09 -16.59 -1.14
CA ILE A 84 -1.89 -15.78 -2.06
C ILE A 84 -1.01 -14.72 -2.74
N ALA A 85 -1.42 -14.31 -3.94
CA ALA A 85 -0.74 -13.31 -4.74
C ALA A 85 -1.44 -11.94 -4.61
N TYR A 86 -1.07 -11.18 -3.57
CA TYR A 86 -1.68 -9.89 -3.25
C TYR A 86 -1.10 -8.74 -4.08
N ARG A 87 -1.95 -7.85 -4.61
CA ARG A 87 -1.52 -6.67 -5.38
C ARG A 87 -1.90 -5.38 -4.69
N PRO A 88 -0.95 -4.60 -4.13
CA PRO A 88 -1.28 -3.33 -3.49
C PRO A 88 -1.85 -2.34 -4.50
N ALA A 89 -2.68 -1.40 -4.04
CA ALA A 89 -3.18 -0.32 -4.89
C ALA A 89 -2.04 0.62 -5.28
N ARG A 90 -1.12 0.93 -4.35
CA ARG A 90 0.00 1.86 -4.53
C ARG A 90 1.23 1.48 -3.71
N VAL A 91 2.34 2.18 -3.95
CA VAL A 91 3.60 2.03 -3.20
C VAL A 91 3.99 3.37 -2.57
N LEU A 92 4.44 3.34 -1.31
CA LEU A 92 4.98 4.49 -0.60
C LEU A 92 6.48 4.33 -0.38
N MET A 93 7.26 5.35 -0.72
CA MET A 93 8.71 5.34 -0.58
C MET A 93 9.19 6.53 0.24
N GLN A 94 10.34 6.37 0.87
CA GLN A 94 11.11 7.45 1.50
C GLN A 94 12.45 7.59 0.79
N ASP A 95 13.16 8.71 0.93
CA ASP A 95 14.29 9.06 0.07
C ASP A 95 15.54 8.16 0.18
N PHE A 96 15.80 7.50 1.32
CA PHE A 96 16.93 6.56 1.47
C PHE A 96 16.73 5.27 0.68
N THR A 97 15.51 4.76 0.59
CA THR A 97 15.16 3.56 -0.21
C THR A 97 14.62 3.91 -1.58
N GLY A 98 14.12 5.14 -1.76
CA GLY A 98 13.59 5.65 -3.01
C GLY A 98 14.67 5.96 -4.04
N VAL A 99 15.81 6.51 -3.62
CA VAL A 99 16.96 6.73 -4.50
C VAL A 99 17.44 5.42 -5.16
N PRO A 100 17.77 4.34 -4.41
CA PRO A 100 18.21 3.10 -5.04
C PRO A 100 17.14 2.52 -5.96
N ALA A 101 15.85 2.56 -5.60
CA ALA A 101 14.80 2.07 -6.50
C ALA A 101 14.72 2.84 -7.83
N VAL A 102 14.89 4.16 -7.81
CA VAL A 102 14.92 4.96 -9.06
C VAL A 102 16.19 4.65 -9.88
N VAL A 103 17.33 4.38 -9.22
CA VAL A 103 18.54 3.88 -9.88
C VAL A 103 18.27 2.52 -10.53
N ASP A 104 17.61 1.60 -9.84
CA ASP A 104 17.31 0.27 -10.35
C ASP A 104 16.33 0.31 -11.53
N LEU A 105 15.30 1.17 -11.49
CA LEU A 105 14.45 1.45 -12.65
C LEU A 105 15.23 2.02 -13.84
N ALA A 106 16.17 2.93 -13.61
CA ALA A 106 17.02 3.47 -14.67
C ALA A 106 17.93 2.38 -15.26
N ALA A 107 18.55 1.56 -14.41
CA ALA A 107 19.40 0.45 -14.82
C ALA A 107 18.61 -0.63 -15.60
N MET A 108 17.38 -0.93 -15.17
CA MET A 108 16.48 -1.83 -15.89
C MET A 108 16.12 -1.30 -17.28
N ARG A 109 15.95 0.03 -17.46
CA ARG A 109 15.75 0.65 -18.77
C ARG A 109 16.95 0.48 -19.70
N ASP A 110 18.17 0.57 -19.17
CA ASP A 110 19.37 0.31 -19.96
C ASP A 110 19.54 -1.17 -20.27
N GLY A 111 19.23 -2.05 -19.31
CA GLY A 111 19.24 -3.50 -19.49
C GLY A 111 18.27 -3.98 -20.58
N ILE A 112 17.01 -3.52 -20.55
CA ILE A 112 16.02 -3.92 -21.57
C ILE A 112 16.39 -3.40 -22.96
N LYS A 113 16.99 -2.21 -23.07
CA LYS A 113 17.51 -1.68 -24.34
C LYS A 113 18.66 -2.52 -24.88
N ALA A 114 19.59 -2.93 -24.02
CA ALA A 114 20.70 -3.80 -24.41
C ALA A 114 20.21 -5.15 -24.96
N LEU A 115 19.05 -5.62 -24.50
CA LEU A 115 18.36 -6.81 -25.00
C LEU A 115 17.45 -6.55 -26.23
N GLY A 116 17.44 -5.33 -26.77
CA GLY A 116 16.63 -4.94 -27.92
C GLY A 116 15.15 -4.68 -27.63
N GLY A 117 14.78 -4.54 -26.35
CA GLY A 117 13.42 -4.23 -25.91
C GLY A 117 13.16 -2.73 -25.74
N ASP A 118 11.92 -2.40 -25.40
CA ASP A 118 11.47 -1.02 -25.19
C ASP A 118 11.61 -0.60 -23.72
N ALA A 119 12.43 0.42 -23.47
CA ALA A 119 12.63 0.99 -22.13
C ALA A 119 11.35 1.58 -21.51
N GLN A 120 10.38 2.01 -22.32
CA GLN A 120 9.13 2.55 -21.79
C GLN A 120 8.28 1.49 -21.08
N LYS A 121 8.55 0.20 -21.31
CA LYS A 121 7.93 -0.89 -20.54
C LYS A 121 8.42 -0.95 -19.09
N ILE A 122 9.58 -0.38 -18.79
CA ILE A 122 10.05 -0.21 -17.42
C ILE A 122 9.46 1.09 -16.88
N ASN A 123 8.29 0.95 -16.29
CA ASN A 123 7.55 2.03 -15.66
C ASN A 123 6.69 1.48 -14.51
N PRO A 124 6.51 2.24 -13.41
CA PRO A 124 5.52 1.88 -12.40
C PRO A 124 4.12 1.69 -12.99
N LEU A 125 3.51 0.52 -12.72
CA LEU A 125 2.15 0.16 -13.10
C LEU A 125 1.11 0.60 -12.06
N ASN A 126 1.57 0.90 -10.84
CA ASN A 126 0.78 1.43 -9.75
C ASN A 126 1.28 2.82 -9.36
N PRO A 127 0.47 3.67 -8.68
CA PRO A 127 0.95 4.93 -8.14
C PRO A 127 2.11 4.68 -7.17
N VAL A 128 3.15 5.49 -7.29
CA VAL A 128 4.30 5.50 -6.39
C VAL A 128 4.48 6.91 -5.86
N ASP A 129 4.43 7.05 -4.54
CA ASP A 129 4.66 8.30 -3.83
C ASP A 129 5.99 8.20 -3.08
N LEU A 130 6.97 9.02 -3.45
CA LEU A 130 8.24 9.15 -2.73
C LEU A 130 8.21 10.44 -1.90
N VAL A 131 8.36 10.32 -0.59
CA VAL A 131 8.46 11.47 0.32
C VAL A 131 9.90 11.68 0.73
N ILE A 132 10.41 12.91 0.59
CA ILE A 132 11.75 13.27 1.06
C ILE A 132 11.63 13.80 2.50
N ASP A 133 12.05 12.99 3.47
CA ASP A 133 11.92 13.30 4.89
C ASP A 133 13.05 12.74 5.78
N HIS A 134 13.89 11.83 5.29
CA HIS A 134 14.99 11.22 6.05
C HIS A 134 16.32 11.98 5.93
N SER A 135 16.35 13.08 5.17
CA SER A 135 17.57 13.81 4.85
C SER A 135 17.81 15.06 5.72
N VAL A 136 16.76 15.62 6.34
CA VAL A 136 16.90 16.80 7.20
C VAL A 136 17.56 16.43 8.53
N MET A 137 18.51 17.25 8.97
CA MET A 137 19.19 17.10 10.25
C MET A 137 18.98 18.35 11.11
N ILE A 138 19.03 18.17 12.43
CA ILE A 138 18.93 19.27 13.39
C ILE A 138 20.33 19.88 13.58
N ASP A 139 20.75 20.72 12.64
CA ASP A 139 22.01 21.48 12.72
C ASP A 139 21.91 22.68 13.67
N GLU A 140 20.77 23.38 13.64
CA GLU A 140 20.38 24.43 14.57
C GLU A 140 19.04 24.13 15.23
N PHE A 141 18.86 24.59 16.47
CA PHE A 141 17.61 24.45 17.23
C PHE A 141 17.36 25.65 18.16
N GLY A 142 16.12 25.76 18.66
CA GLY A 142 15.76 26.69 19.74
C GLY A 142 15.70 28.17 19.36
N ASN A 143 15.69 28.51 18.07
CA ASN A 143 15.65 29.90 17.61
C ASN A 143 14.83 30.05 16.30
N PRO A 144 14.34 31.27 15.96
CA PRO A 144 13.47 31.46 14.80
C PRO A 144 14.09 31.18 13.42
N ARG A 145 15.42 31.22 13.28
CA ARG A 145 16.13 30.93 12.01
C ARG A 145 16.47 29.44 11.83
N ALA A 146 16.30 28.62 12.87
CA ALA A 146 16.70 27.21 12.86
C ALA A 146 16.06 26.41 11.72
N PHE A 147 14.77 26.61 11.46
CA PHE A 147 14.07 25.89 10.39
C PHE A 147 14.68 26.16 9.02
N GLN A 148 14.81 27.43 8.64
CA GLN A 148 15.37 27.82 7.34
C GLN A 148 16.79 27.27 7.18
N MET A 149 17.62 27.40 8.22
CA MET A 149 19.01 26.95 8.16
C MET A 149 19.17 25.44 8.03
N ASN A 150 18.33 24.66 8.70
CA ASN A 150 18.34 23.21 8.58
C ASN A 150 17.91 22.77 7.17
N VAL A 151 16.89 23.41 6.59
CA VAL A 151 16.44 23.14 5.21
C VAL A 151 17.51 23.56 4.19
N ASP A 152 18.13 24.73 4.33
CA ASP A 152 19.18 25.18 3.42
C ASP A 152 20.39 24.22 3.41
N ARG A 153 20.82 23.76 4.59
CA ARG A 153 21.89 22.76 4.72
C ARG A 153 21.50 21.40 4.16
N GLU A 154 20.25 21.00 4.31
CA GLU A 154 19.73 19.77 3.71
C GLU A 154 19.85 19.81 2.19
N TYR A 155 19.45 20.92 1.55
CA TYR A 155 19.60 21.11 0.11
C TYR A 155 21.06 21.15 -0.33
N GLU A 156 21.94 21.83 0.40
CA GLU A 156 23.38 21.87 0.12
C GLU A 156 23.98 20.46 0.10
N ARG A 157 23.64 19.62 1.09
CA ARG A 157 24.20 18.26 1.25
C ARG A 157 23.62 17.24 0.26
N ASN A 158 22.38 17.41 -0.16
CA ASN A 158 21.64 16.39 -0.91
C ASN A 158 21.27 16.80 -2.35
N MET A 159 21.86 17.88 -2.87
CA MET A 159 21.53 18.44 -4.19
C MET A 159 21.52 17.40 -5.32
N GLU A 160 22.52 16.51 -5.37
CA GLU A 160 22.61 15.47 -6.39
C GLU A 160 21.44 14.48 -6.30
N ARG A 161 21.15 13.99 -5.08
CA ARG A 161 20.03 13.06 -4.82
C ARG A 161 18.70 13.70 -5.21
N TYR A 162 18.48 14.96 -4.86
CA TYR A 162 17.21 15.65 -5.18
C TYR A 162 17.07 15.95 -6.66
N THR A 163 18.17 16.28 -7.33
CA THR A 163 18.20 16.44 -8.79
C THR A 163 17.86 15.12 -9.48
N PHE A 164 18.41 14.00 -9.00
CA PHE A 164 18.13 12.66 -9.51
C PHE A 164 16.67 12.24 -9.29
N LEU A 165 16.11 12.45 -8.10
CA LEU A 165 14.70 12.15 -7.82
C LEU A 165 13.75 13.03 -8.64
N LYS A 166 14.09 14.31 -8.84
CA LYS A 166 13.33 15.22 -9.70
C LYS A 166 13.36 14.80 -11.16
N TRP A 167 14.50 14.29 -11.65
CA TRP A 167 14.58 13.65 -12.95
C TRP A 167 13.66 12.41 -13.01
N GLY A 168 13.69 11.55 -11.98
CA GLY A 168 12.84 10.36 -11.88
C GLY A 168 11.34 10.69 -12.00
N GLN A 169 10.88 11.75 -11.33
CA GLN A 169 9.50 12.25 -11.44
C GLN A 169 9.11 12.63 -12.88
N GLY A 170 10.03 13.18 -13.67
CA GLY A 170 9.76 13.48 -15.08
C GLY A 170 9.93 12.28 -16.01
N ALA A 171 10.72 11.28 -15.61
CA ALA A 171 11.09 10.14 -16.44
C ALA A 171 10.13 8.95 -16.34
N PHE A 172 9.38 8.83 -15.24
CA PHE A 172 8.45 7.73 -14.98
C PHE A 172 7.01 8.24 -14.82
N ASN A 173 6.06 7.58 -15.48
CA ASN A 173 4.65 7.81 -15.21
C ASN A 173 4.29 7.24 -13.84
N ASN A 174 3.26 7.81 -13.22
CA ASN A 174 2.73 7.36 -11.93
C ASN A 174 3.70 7.49 -10.75
N PHE A 175 4.77 8.26 -10.92
CA PHE A 175 5.75 8.52 -9.88
C PHE A 175 5.67 9.98 -9.43
N ARG A 176 5.41 10.21 -8.15
CA ARG A 176 5.31 11.54 -7.54
C ARG A 176 6.34 11.68 -6.44
N VAL A 177 7.06 12.80 -6.43
CA VAL A 177 8.00 13.15 -5.36
C VAL A 177 7.42 14.29 -4.53
N VAL A 178 7.28 14.07 -3.22
CA VAL A 178 6.96 15.11 -2.25
C VAL A 178 8.29 15.74 -1.79
N PRO A 179 8.46 17.06 -1.98
CA PRO A 179 9.74 17.73 -1.71
C PRO A 179 10.05 17.82 -0.21
N PRO A 180 11.34 18.04 0.15
CA PRO A 180 11.74 18.19 1.54
C PRO A 180 11.05 19.37 2.22
N GLY A 181 10.89 19.28 3.54
CA GLY A 181 10.24 20.30 4.37
C GLY A 181 8.70 20.31 4.31
N THR A 182 8.07 19.38 3.59
CA THR A 182 6.61 19.27 3.48
C THR A 182 5.97 18.47 4.63
N GLY A 183 6.76 17.65 5.32
CA GLY A 183 6.28 16.76 6.38
C GLY A 183 7.03 15.43 6.38
N ILE A 184 6.59 14.50 7.23
CA ILE A 184 7.15 13.14 7.33
C ILE A 184 6.26 12.18 6.52
N CYS A 185 6.87 11.17 5.92
CA CYS A 185 6.28 10.18 5.01
C CYS A 185 4.89 9.71 5.44
N HIS A 186 4.76 9.22 6.68
CA HIS A 186 3.51 8.64 7.18
C HIS A 186 2.44 9.67 7.51
N GLN A 187 2.83 10.87 7.93
CA GLN A 187 1.88 11.97 8.19
C GLN A 187 1.33 12.52 6.87
N VAL A 188 2.20 12.77 5.88
CA VAL A 188 1.79 13.16 4.53
C VAL A 188 0.89 12.09 3.91
N ASN A 189 1.21 10.81 4.15
CA ASN A 189 0.37 9.70 3.69
C ASN A 189 -1.04 9.75 4.29
N LEU A 190 -1.17 9.96 5.60
CA LEU A 190 -2.46 10.06 6.28
C LEU A 190 -3.27 11.29 5.84
N GLU A 191 -2.62 12.44 5.73
CA GLU A 191 -3.32 13.73 5.55
C GLU A 191 -3.60 14.08 4.09
N TYR A 192 -2.83 13.52 3.15
CA TYR A 192 -2.87 13.96 1.75
C TYR A 192 -2.91 12.82 0.71
N LEU A 193 -2.14 11.75 0.88
CA LEU A 193 -2.00 10.72 -0.17
C LEU A 193 -3.07 9.63 -0.12
N SER A 194 -3.56 9.31 1.08
CA SER A 194 -4.52 8.21 1.29
C SER A 194 -5.92 8.58 0.84
N GLN A 195 -6.60 7.64 0.15
CA GLN A 195 -7.93 7.89 -0.39
C GLN A 195 -9.04 7.06 0.28
N THR A 196 -8.68 6.05 1.09
CA THR A 196 -9.60 5.01 1.60
C THR A 196 -10.22 4.13 0.51
N VAL A 197 -10.75 4.74 -0.55
CA VAL A 197 -11.29 4.09 -1.74
C VAL A 197 -10.72 4.80 -2.96
N TRP A 198 -10.02 4.06 -3.83
CA TRP A 198 -9.58 4.53 -5.13
C TRP A 198 -10.66 4.33 -6.17
N THR A 199 -10.60 5.16 -7.22
CA THR A 199 -11.36 4.97 -8.45
C THR A 199 -10.44 5.16 -9.65
N ASP A 200 -10.41 4.19 -10.56
CA ASP A 200 -9.68 4.27 -11.82
C ASP A 200 -10.50 3.65 -12.96
N GLU A 201 -10.16 3.98 -14.20
CA GLU A 201 -10.73 3.30 -15.37
C GLU A 201 -10.05 1.94 -15.55
N ASP A 202 -10.80 0.89 -15.85
CA ASP A 202 -10.23 -0.40 -16.17
C ASP A 202 -9.83 -0.52 -17.66
N GLN A 203 -9.30 -1.67 -18.05
CA GLN A 203 -8.91 -1.94 -19.45
C GLN A 203 -10.07 -1.87 -20.46
N ASN A 204 -11.32 -1.79 -20.00
CA ASN A 204 -12.52 -1.66 -20.82
C ASN A 204 -13.10 -0.23 -20.79
N GLY A 205 -12.47 0.70 -20.08
CA GLY A 205 -12.92 2.08 -19.92
C GLY A 205 -14.03 2.26 -18.89
N GLU A 206 -14.29 1.28 -18.03
CA GLU A 206 -15.26 1.42 -16.95
C GLU A 206 -14.59 1.89 -15.66
N THR A 207 -15.19 2.85 -14.95
CA THR A 207 -14.71 3.28 -13.63
C THR A 207 -14.91 2.18 -12.59
N VAL A 208 -13.83 1.71 -11.96
CA VAL A 208 -13.84 0.71 -10.89
C VAL A 208 -13.42 1.35 -9.58
N ALA A 209 -14.20 1.11 -8.51
CA ALA A 209 -13.89 1.50 -7.14
C ALA A 209 -13.31 0.31 -6.35
N TYR A 210 -12.24 0.56 -5.60
CA TYR A 210 -11.56 -0.47 -4.82
C TYR A 210 -10.87 0.11 -3.56
N PRO A 211 -10.66 -0.68 -2.50
CA PRO A 211 -10.02 -0.20 -1.27
C PRO A 211 -8.60 0.32 -1.52
N ASP A 212 -8.24 1.40 -0.82
CA ASP A 212 -6.86 1.86 -0.74
C ASP A 212 -6.03 0.87 0.07
N THR A 213 -4.91 0.47 -0.53
CA THR A 213 -3.97 -0.46 0.07
C THR A 213 -2.56 -0.17 -0.42
N LEU A 214 -1.55 -0.41 0.41
CA LEU A 214 -0.17 -0.14 0.01
C LEU A 214 0.85 -1.03 0.69
N VAL A 215 1.99 -1.17 0.02
CA VAL A 215 3.25 -1.53 0.67
C VAL A 215 4.15 -0.30 0.65
N GLY A 216 5.01 -0.17 1.66
CA GLY A 216 5.97 0.92 1.69
C GLY A 216 7.35 0.48 2.11
N THR A 217 8.38 1.20 1.70
CA THR A 217 9.78 0.90 2.04
C THR A 217 10.18 1.44 3.42
N ASP A 218 9.23 1.53 4.34
CA ASP A 218 9.41 1.97 5.72
C ASP A 218 8.51 1.15 6.66
N SER A 219 9.01 0.74 7.82
CA SER A 219 8.28 -0.12 8.75
C SER A 219 7.00 0.51 9.32
N HIS A 220 6.95 1.85 9.42
CA HIS A 220 5.83 2.59 9.98
C HIS A 220 4.75 2.91 8.95
N THR A 221 4.84 2.40 7.70
CA THR A 221 3.72 2.47 6.73
C THR A 221 2.42 1.94 7.33
N THR A 222 2.52 1.05 8.33
CA THR A 222 1.40 0.57 9.16
C THR A 222 0.59 1.67 9.87
N MET A 223 1.10 2.90 10.01
CA MET A 223 0.38 4.03 10.60
C MET A 223 -0.93 4.34 9.86
N VAL A 224 -0.95 4.13 8.53
CA VAL A 224 -2.11 4.37 7.67
C VAL A 224 -3.29 3.44 7.96
N ASN A 225 -3.05 2.30 8.63
CA ASN A 225 -4.10 1.36 9.03
C ASN A 225 -5.13 2.01 9.98
N GLY A 226 -4.75 3.07 10.70
CA GLY A 226 -5.66 3.87 11.51
C GLY A 226 -6.75 4.60 10.71
N LEU A 227 -6.56 4.77 9.40
CA LEU A 227 -7.50 5.38 8.46
C LEU A 227 -8.22 4.32 7.59
N ALA A 228 -8.27 3.06 8.04
CA ALA A 228 -8.88 1.95 7.30
C ALA A 228 -8.26 1.67 5.92
N VAL A 229 -6.99 2.05 5.73
CA VAL A 229 -6.18 1.72 4.55
C VAL A 229 -5.24 0.60 4.94
N LEU A 230 -5.32 -0.57 4.28
CA LEU A 230 -4.46 -1.71 4.63
C LEU A 230 -3.05 -1.49 4.06
N GLY A 231 -2.05 -1.32 4.93
CA GLY A 231 -0.67 -1.22 4.49
C GLY A 231 0.39 -1.59 5.53
N TRP A 232 1.56 -1.95 5.03
CA TRP A 232 2.70 -2.39 5.84
C TRP A 232 4.04 -2.13 5.16
N GLY A 233 5.11 -2.24 5.94
CA GLY A 233 6.48 -2.06 5.46
C GLY A 233 7.03 -3.32 4.78
N VAL A 234 7.76 -3.14 3.69
CA VAL A 234 8.48 -4.19 2.93
C VAL A 234 9.90 -3.70 2.58
N GLY A 235 10.73 -4.61 2.05
CA GLY A 235 12.05 -4.24 1.52
C GLY A 235 11.96 -3.48 0.20
N GLY A 236 13.08 -2.89 -0.23
CA GLY A 236 13.16 -2.14 -1.50
C GLY A 236 12.82 -3.00 -2.71
N ILE A 237 13.34 -4.23 -2.76
CA ILE A 237 13.13 -5.17 -3.87
C ILE A 237 11.66 -5.57 -3.98
N GLU A 238 10.98 -5.85 -2.86
CA GLU A 238 9.55 -6.17 -2.88
C GLU A 238 8.71 -4.97 -3.33
N ALA A 239 9.06 -3.75 -2.91
CA ALA A 239 8.41 -2.52 -3.37
C ALA A 239 8.64 -2.27 -4.88
N GLU A 240 9.84 -2.54 -5.40
CA GLU A 240 10.19 -2.47 -6.82
C GLU A 240 9.44 -3.52 -7.66
N ALA A 241 9.34 -4.74 -7.15
CA ALA A 241 8.53 -5.78 -7.78
C ALA A 241 7.05 -5.35 -7.83
N ALA A 242 6.52 -4.84 -6.71
CA ALA A 242 5.15 -4.37 -6.60
C ALA A 242 4.85 -3.21 -7.55
N MET A 243 5.74 -2.21 -7.65
CA MET A 243 5.54 -1.10 -8.59
C MET A 243 5.57 -1.56 -10.06
N LEU A 244 6.27 -2.65 -10.39
CA LEU A 244 6.27 -3.26 -11.72
C LEU A 244 5.14 -4.29 -11.92
N GLY A 245 4.15 -4.31 -11.00
CA GLY A 245 2.95 -5.14 -11.08
C GLY A 245 3.13 -6.61 -10.67
N GLN A 246 4.29 -6.98 -10.11
CA GLN A 246 4.43 -8.28 -9.49
C GLN A 246 3.61 -8.34 -8.20
N PRO A 247 2.77 -9.37 -8.01
CA PRO A 247 2.06 -9.54 -6.76
C PRO A 247 3.04 -9.86 -5.62
N VAL A 248 2.73 -9.36 -4.43
CA VAL A 248 3.38 -9.72 -3.17
C VAL A 248 2.85 -11.07 -2.73
N SER A 249 3.74 -12.05 -2.64
CA SER A 249 3.41 -13.37 -2.10
C SER A 249 3.29 -13.31 -0.59
N MET A 250 2.17 -13.79 -0.04
CA MET A 250 1.96 -13.85 1.41
C MET A 250 1.04 -14.99 1.81
N LEU A 251 1.15 -15.48 3.03
CA LEU A 251 0.14 -16.35 3.62
C LEU A 251 -1.10 -15.53 4.01
N ILE A 252 -2.28 -16.14 3.99
CA ILE A 252 -3.46 -15.53 4.65
C ILE A 252 -3.14 -15.45 6.15
N PRO A 253 -2.97 -14.24 6.72
CA PRO A 253 -2.46 -14.10 8.08
C PRO A 253 -3.52 -14.54 9.11
N GLU A 254 -3.07 -15.05 10.26
CA GLU A 254 -3.92 -15.05 11.45
C GLU A 254 -4.30 -13.60 11.78
N VAL A 255 -5.44 -13.35 12.42
CA VAL A 255 -5.82 -11.99 12.83
C VAL A 255 -6.10 -11.96 14.32
N VAL A 256 -5.32 -11.17 15.05
CA VAL A 256 -5.47 -11.00 16.49
C VAL A 256 -6.44 -9.84 16.77
N GLY A 257 -7.63 -10.16 17.27
CA GLY A 257 -8.60 -9.15 17.70
C GLY A 257 -8.16 -8.46 18.99
N PHE A 258 -7.86 -7.16 18.93
CA PHE A 258 -7.55 -6.34 20.10
C PHE A 258 -8.76 -5.47 20.49
N LYS A 259 -9.55 -5.92 21.48
CA LYS A 259 -10.75 -5.22 21.91
C LYS A 259 -10.41 -4.12 22.93
N LEU A 260 -10.65 -2.87 22.56
CA LEU A 260 -10.62 -1.73 23.49
C LEU A 260 -11.97 -1.61 24.21
N THR A 261 -11.93 -1.41 25.53
CA THR A 261 -13.13 -1.21 26.37
C THR A 261 -12.90 -0.08 27.37
N GLY A 262 -13.98 0.59 27.77
CA GLY A 262 -13.92 1.70 28.73
C GLY A 262 -13.58 3.03 28.07
N ALA A 263 -13.03 3.96 28.86
CA ALA A 263 -12.60 5.29 28.43
C ALA A 263 -11.23 5.63 29.01
N MET A 264 -10.50 6.50 28.33
CA MET A 264 -9.21 7.01 28.84
C MET A 264 -9.43 7.90 30.05
N LEU A 265 -8.52 7.78 31.03
CA LEU A 265 -8.51 8.63 32.23
C LEU A 265 -8.07 10.04 31.85
N GLU A 266 -8.62 11.05 32.52
CA GLU A 266 -8.19 12.44 32.33
C GLU A 266 -6.68 12.56 32.59
N GLY A 267 -5.98 13.34 31.75
CA GLY A 267 -4.53 13.51 31.80
C GLY A 267 -3.73 12.41 31.08
N THR A 268 -4.36 11.34 30.59
CA THR A 268 -3.68 10.35 29.73
C THR A 268 -3.62 10.81 28.28
N THR A 269 -2.54 10.45 27.58
CA THR A 269 -2.25 10.85 26.20
C THR A 269 -2.36 9.66 25.24
N ALA A 270 -2.39 9.96 23.92
CA ALA A 270 -2.30 8.91 22.90
C ALA A 270 -1.00 8.10 23.01
N THR A 271 0.09 8.72 23.46
CA THR A 271 1.38 8.07 23.70
C THR A 271 1.28 7.03 24.82
N ASP A 272 0.58 7.34 25.91
CA ASP A 272 0.37 6.39 27.01
C ASP A 272 -0.39 5.15 26.53
N LEU A 273 -1.44 5.38 25.72
CA LEU A 273 -2.23 4.30 25.14
C LEU A 273 -1.39 3.42 24.20
N VAL A 274 -0.67 3.99 23.24
CA VAL A 274 0.10 3.20 22.27
C VAL A 274 1.22 2.41 22.95
N LEU A 275 1.91 2.98 23.95
CA LEU A 275 2.93 2.27 24.71
C LEU A 275 2.34 1.10 25.49
N LYS A 276 1.14 1.27 26.06
CA LYS A 276 0.44 0.18 26.75
C LYS A 276 0.03 -0.94 25.79
N VAL A 277 -0.53 -0.59 24.64
CA VAL A 277 -0.91 -1.57 23.60
C VAL A 277 0.32 -2.33 23.10
N VAL A 278 1.42 -1.63 22.81
CA VAL A 278 2.70 -2.24 22.38
C VAL A 278 3.22 -3.22 23.45
N GLN A 279 3.20 -2.83 24.72
CA GLN A 279 3.62 -3.71 25.82
C GLN A 279 2.78 -5.01 25.83
N MET A 280 1.46 -4.90 25.72
CA MET A 280 0.54 -6.03 25.74
C MET A 280 0.71 -6.95 24.53
N LEU A 281 0.81 -6.37 23.32
CA LEU A 281 0.98 -7.14 22.08
C LEU A 281 2.34 -7.82 22.00
N ARG A 282 3.41 -7.19 22.50
CA ARG A 282 4.72 -7.84 22.63
C ARG A 282 4.68 -9.04 23.55
N ALA A 283 4.01 -8.93 24.70
CA ALA A 283 3.85 -10.04 25.63
C ALA A 283 3.00 -11.18 25.04
N HIS A 284 2.03 -10.86 24.19
CA HIS A 284 1.18 -11.85 23.52
C HIS A 284 1.87 -12.58 22.35
N GLY A 285 2.74 -11.88 21.61
CA GLY A 285 3.44 -12.45 20.44
C GLY A 285 2.60 -12.44 19.17
N VAL A 286 2.73 -11.37 18.38
CA VAL A 286 1.94 -11.13 17.15
C VAL A 286 2.76 -11.07 15.87
N VAL A 287 3.99 -11.59 15.89
CA VAL A 287 4.84 -11.64 14.69
C VAL A 287 4.21 -12.56 13.65
N GLY A 288 4.02 -12.07 12.43
CA GLY A 288 3.43 -12.82 11.30
C GLY A 288 1.90 -12.96 11.35
N LYS A 289 1.21 -12.13 12.13
CA LYS A 289 -0.25 -12.10 12.32
C LYS A 289 -0.80 -10.68 12.14
#